data_AF-A0A8T6SAX2-F1
#
_entry.id   AF-A0A8T6SAX2-F1
#
_cell.length_a   1.000
_cell.length_b   1.000
_cell.length_c   1.000
_cell.angle_alpha   90.00
_cell.angle_beta   90.00
_cell.angle_gamma   90.00
#
_symmetry.space_group_name_H-M   'P 1'
#
loop_
_entity.id
_entity.type
_entity.pdbx_description
1 polymer ?
#
loop_
_entity_poly.entity_id
_entity_poly.type
_entity_poly.pdbx_seq_one_letter_code
_entity_poly.pdbx_strand_id
1 'polypeptide(L)'
;MTNAWSLLYDELKMDENTFDIKMTESRRYKYSEDEILKELSDYITGTYNQHYSAGDDKIQTLDLIEACGDGEAFCRSNILKYASRYDKKGTARRDIMKILHYAVLLMHFNDKNAKREDYPNR
;
A
#
# COMPACT_ATOMS: atom_id res chain seq x y z
N MET A 1 -50.21 -28.77 -5.22
CA MET A 1 -49.30 -28.69 -6.38
C MET A 1 -48.02 -28.04 -5.91
N THR A 2 -46.97 -28.84 -5.69
CA THR A 2 -45.65 -28.32 -5.31
C THR A 2 -45.00 -27.71 -6.55
N ASN A 3 -44.81 -26.40 -6.54
CA ASN A 3 -44.11 -25.67 -7.56
C ASN A 3 -42.62 -26.07 -7.52
N ALA A 4 -42.04 -26.39 -8.69
CA ALA A 4 -40.62 -26.77 -8.84
C ALA A 4 -39.65 -25.70 -8.29
N TRP A 5 -40.12 -24.46 -8.11
CA TRP A 5 -39.39 -23.36 -7.47
C TRP A 5 -39.27 -23.47 -5.95
N SER A 6 -40.16 -24.20 -5.26
CA SER A 6 -40.08 -24.43 -3.81
C SER A 6 -39.07 -25.52 -3.46
N LEU A 7 -38.92 -26.54 -4.31
CA LEU A 7 -37.92 -27.60 -4.13
C LEU A 7 -36.50 -27.09 -4.34
N LEU A 8 -36.33 -26.14 -5.27
CA LEU A 8 -35.04 -25.51 -5.54
C LEU A 8 -34.57 -24.56 -4.42
N TYR A 9 -35.50 -24.04 -3.61
CA TYR A 9 -35.20 -23.15 -2.48
C TYR A 9 -34.89 -23.91 -1.19
N ASP A 10 -35.50 -25.09 -1.00
CA ASP A 10 -35.18 -25.99 0.12
C ASP A 10 -33.86 -26.75 -0.10
N GLU A 11 -33.42 -26.93 -1.35
CA GLU A 11 -32.15 -27.60 -1.71
C GLU A 11 -30.92 -26.68 -1.62
N LEU A 12 -31.13 -25.36 -1.43
CA LEU A 12 -30.06 -24.36 -1.25
C LEU A 12 -29.80 -23.97 0.20
N LYS A 13 -30.29 -24.76 1.18
CA LYS A 13 -29.81 -24.69 2.56
C LYS A 13 -28.47 -25.42 2.70
N MET A 14 -27.43 -24.82 2.16
CA MET A 14 -26.04 -25.11 2.53
C MET A 14 -25.73 -24.31 3.79
N ASP A 15 -25.88 -24.98 4.94
CA ASP A 15 -25.12 -24.66 6.15
C ASP A 15 -23.67 -25.06 5.89
N GLU A 16 -22.80 -24.08 5.68
CA GLU A 16 -21.39 -24.25 5.98
C GLU A 16 -20.86 -22.99 6.68
N ASN A 17 -20.84 -23.09 8.01
CA ASN A 17 -19.76 -22.57 8.82
C ASN A 17 -18.40 -22.70 8.09
N THR A 18 -17.86 -21.57 7.64
CA THR A 18 -16.40 -21.38 7.58
C THR A 18 -16.05 -20.08 8.26
N PHE A 19 -16.19 -20.08 9.59
CA PHE A 19 -15.35 -19.27 10.46
C PHE A 19 -13.92 -19.78 10.32
N ASP A 20 -13.19 -19.23 9.35
CA ASP A 20 -11.77 -19.53 9.20
C ASP A 20 -11.03 -18.34 8.59
N ILE A 21 -11.07 -17.19 9.28
CA ILE A 21 -9.94 -16.26 9.16
C ILE A 21 -8.86 -16.81 10.06
N LYS A 22 -8.09 -17.72 9.45
CA LYS A 22 -6.84 -18.28 9.95
C LYS A 22 -6.15 -17.29 10.86
N MET A 23 -5.92 -17.72 12.10
CA MET A 23 -4.92 -17.14 12.99
C MET A 23 -3.65 -16.96 12.18
N THR A 24 -3.40 -15.75 11.67
CA THR A 24 -2.11 -15.44 11.07
C THR A 24 -1.13 -15.53 12.20
N GLU A 25 -0.28 -16.55 12.15
CA GLU A 25 0.92 -16.68 12.95
C GLU A 25 1.42 -15.28 13.30
N SER A 26 1.32 -14.94 14.58
CA SER A 26 1.92 -13.73 15.11
C SER A 26 3.41 -13.90 14.90
N ARG A 27 3.91 -13.51 13.72
CA ARG A 27 5.30 -13.14 13.54
C ARG A 27 5.46 -12.00 14.51
N ARG A 28 5.91 -12.30 15.74
CA ARG A 28 6.20 -11.30 16.76
C ARG A 28 7.44 -10.57 16.29
N TYR A 29 7.20 -9.62 15.40
CA TYR A 29 8.11 -8.57 15.02
C TYR A 29 8.57 -7.88 16.31
N LYS A 30 9.89 -7.94 16.57
CA LYS A 30 10.47 -7.56 17.86
C LYS A 30 10.37 -6.05 18.10
N TYR A 31 10.29 -5.26 17.03
CA TYR A 31 10.37 -3.82 17.01
C TYR A 31 9.05 -3.18 16.56
N SER A 32 7.92 -3.89 16.72
CA SER A 32 6.58 -3.46 16.29
C SER A 32 6.51 -3.15 14.78
N GLU A 33 7.25 -3.88 13.95
CA GLU A 33 7.28 -3.66 12.51
C GLU A 33 5.89 -3.82 11.88
N ASP A 34 5.06 -4.73 12.41
CA ASP A 34 3.66 -4.92 12.02
C ASP A 34 2.81 -3.67 12.23
N GLU A 35 2.91 -3.04 13.40
CA GLU A 35 2.19 -1.81 13.71
C GLU A 35 2.65 -0.65 12.80
N ILE A 36 3.96 -0.53 12.59
CA ILE A 36 4.55 0.52 11.75
C ILE A 36 4.13 0.34 10.29
N LEU A 37 4.14 -0.89 9.77
CA LEU A 37 3.72 -1.20 8.40
C LEU A 37 2.23 -0.94 8.20
N LYS A 38 1.41 -1.23 9.22
CA LYS A 38 -0.02 -0.89 9.20
C LYS A 38 -0.23 0.62 9.14
N GLU A 39 0.44 1.38 10.01
CA GLU A 39 0.36 2.85 10.00
C GLU A 39 0.84 3.44 8.67
N LEU A 40 1.90 2.87 8.08
CA LEU A 40 2.37 3.26 6.74
C LEU A 40 1.31 3.01 5.68
N SER A 41 0.64 1.85 5.71
CA SER A 41 -0.46 1.53 4.78
C SER A 41 -1.62 2.51 4.91
N ASP A 42 -2.03 2.83 6.14
CA ASP A 42 -3.10 3.80 6.41
C ASP A 42 -2.69 5.21 5.94
N TYR A 43 -1.45 5.60 6.19
CA TYR A 43 -0.89 6.87 5.72
C TYR A 43 -0.92 6.98 4.20
N ILE A 44 -0.43 5.96 3.47
CA ILE A 44 -0.44 5.91 2.01
C ILE A 44 -1.88 5.97 1.49
N THR A 45 -2.79 5.19 2.08
CA THR A 45 -4.22 5.24 1.68
C THR A 45 -4.79 6.66 1.84
N GLY A 46 -4.40 7.37 2.90
CA GLY A 46 -4.77 8.76 3.11
C GLY A 46 -4.21 9.73 2.05
N THR A 47 -2.99 9.50 1.53
CA THR A 47 -2.39 10.38 0.51
C THR A 47 -3.14 10.29 -0.82
N TYR A 48 -3.70 9.13 -1.15
CA TYR A 48 -4.56 8.95 -2.32
C TYR A 48 -5.90 9.70 -2.20
N ASN A 49 -6.29 10.19 -1.03
CA ASN A 49 -7.47 11.07 -0.93
C ASN A 49 -7.10 12.56 -1.11
N GLN A 50 -5.81 12.91 -1.04
CA GLN A 50 -5.32 14.29 -1.05
C GLN A 50 -4.61 14.69 -2.36
N HIS A 51 -4.16 13.72 -3.16
CA HIS A 51 -3.29 13.97 -4.32
C HIS A 51 -3.92 13.66 -5.69
N TYR A 52 -5.23 13.48 -5.76
CA TYR A 52 -5.95 13.37 -7.03
C TYR A 52 -6.60 14.70 -7.41
N SER A 53 -6.53 15.01 -8.70
CA SER A 53 -7.34 16.07 -9.27
C SER A 53 -8.83 15.72 -9.10
N ALA A 54 -9.65 16.68 -8.67
CA ALA A 54 -11.10 16.50 -8.64
C ALA A 54 -11.63 16.48 -10.08
N GLY A 55 -11.95 15.29 -10.60
CA GLY A 55 -12.44 15.08 -11.97
C GLY A 55 -12.43 13.60 -12.37
N ASP A 56 -12.97 13.29 -13.56
CA ASP A 56 -13.01 11.93 -14.10
C ASP A 56 -11.60 11.38 -14.41
N ASP A 57 -10.68 12.27 -14.79
CA ASP A 57 -9.28 11.96 -15.00
C ASP A 57 -8.52 12.07 -13.68
N LYS A 58 -8.51 10.96 -12.94
CA LYS A 58 -7.78 10.73 -11.68
C LYS A 58 -6.26 10.74 -11.90
N ILE A 59 -5.70 11.81 -12.46
CA ILE A 59 -4.27 11.97 -12.74
C ILE A 59 -3.56 12.44 -11.47
N GLN A 60 -2.56 11.68 -11.00
CA GLN A 60 -1.66 12.11 -9.94
C GLN A 60 -0.48 12.92 -10.52
N THR A 61 0.07 13.84 -9.74
CA THR A 61 1.31 14.55 -10.10
C THR A 61 2.46 13.59 -10.39
N LEU A 62 2.52 12.46 -9.68
CA LEU A 62 3.52 11.42 -9.90
C LEU A 62 3.41 10.76 -11.28
N ASP A 63 2.21 10.62 -11.84
CA ASP A 63 2.02 10.07 -13.19
C ASP A 63 2.63 11.00 -14.25
N LEU A 64 2.48 12.31 -14.06
CA LEU A 64 3.08 13.31 -14.94
C LEU A 64 4.60 13.35 -14.83
N ILE A 65 5.15 13.24 -13.61
CA ILE A 65 6.60 13.18 -13.38
C ILE A 65 7.19 11.92 -14.02
N GLU A 66 6.50 10.80 -13.88
CA GLU A 66 6.93 9.54 -14.48
C GLU A 66 6.85 9.57 -16.02
N ALA A 67 5.85 10.22 -16.60
CA ALA A 67 5.77 10.41 -18.05
C ALA A 67 6.99 11.17 -18.62
N CYS A 68 7.68 11.97 -17.80
CA CYS A 68 8.94 12.63 -18.15
C CYS A 68 10.19 11.76 -17.90
N GLY A 69 10.04 10.57 -17.32
CA GLY A 69 11.14 9.67 -16.96
C GLY A 69 11.84 10.00 -15.64
N ASP A 70 11.27 10.88 -14.82
CA ASP A 70 11.92 11.42 -13.62
C ASP A 70 11.41 10.81 -12.30
N GLY A 71 10.55 9.78 -12.33
CA GLY A 71 9.91 9.21 -11.14
C GLY A 71 10.91 8.72 -10.09
N GLU A 72 11.93 7.97 -10.50
CA GLU A 72 12.99 7.49 -9.59
C GLU A 72 13.84 8.63 -9.01
N ALA A 73 14.27 9.56 -9.86
CA ALA A 73 15.09 10.69 -9.45
C ALA A 73 14.33 11.60 -8.47
N PHE A 74 13.04 11.80 -8.72
CA PHE A 74 12.14 12.55 -7.85
C PHE A 74 11.96 11.88 -6.49
N CYS A 75 11.68 10.56 -6.46
CA CYS A 75 11.51 9.83 -5.20
C CYS A 75 12.81 9.81 -4.37
N ARG A 76 13.96 9.53 -5.01
CA ARG A 76 15.28 9.55 -4.35
C ARG A 76 15.62 10.92 -3.76
N SER A 77 15.33 12.00 -4.49
CA SER A 77 15.56 13.37 -4.00
C SER A 77 14.66 13.73 -2.81
N ASN A 78 13.41 13.24 -2.80
CA ASN A 78 12.51 13.42 -1.66
C ASN A 78 12.98 12.66 -0.42
N ILE A 79 13.47 11.42 -0.57
CA ILE A 79 14.08 10.67 0.54
C ILE A 79 15.24 11.47 1.14
N LEU A 80 16.17 11.95 0.31
CA LEU A 80 17.31 12.74 0.77
C LEU A 80 16.88 14.05 1.47
N LYS A 81 15.85 14.72 0.93
CA LYS A 81 15.27 15.93 1.54
C LYS A 81 14.71 15.65 2.94
N TYR A 82 13.93 14.60 3.13
CA TYR A 82 13.34 14.31 4.45
C TYR A 82 14.36 13.73 5.42
N ALA A 83 15.33 12.95 4.93
CA ALA A 83 16.44 12.47 5.75
C ALA A 83 17.32 13.63 6.25
N SER A 84 17.65 14.60 5.40
CA SER A 84 18.45 15.78 5.78
C SER A 84 17.71 16.73 6.74
N ARG A 85 16.38 16.77 6.66
CA ARG A 85 15.48 17.55 7.51
C ARG A 85 15.21 16.91 8.88
N TYR A 86 15.46 15.60 9.03
CA TYR A 86 15.17 14.84 10.24
C TYR A 86 15.57 15.61 11.51
N ASP A 87 14.58 15.83 12.37
CA ASP A 87 14.73 16.52 13.67
C ASP A 87 15.22 17.98 13.61
N LYS A 88 15.21 18.60 12.42
CA LYS A 88 15.56 20.01 12.21
C LYS A 88 14.36 20.89 11.87
N LYS A 89 13.27 20.31 11.38
CA LYS A 89 12.03 21.05 11.03
C LYS A 89 10.79 20.16 11.17
N GLY A 90 9.81 20.63 11.92
CA GLY A 90 8.59 19.85 12.20
C GLY A 90 8.88 18.68 13.13
N THR A 91 8.17 17.57 12.97
CA THR A 91 8.32 16.38 13.82
C THR A 91 9.11 15.29 13.10
N ALA A 92 10.10 14.71 13.77
CA ALA A 92 10.92 13.60 13.26
C ALA A 92 10.08 12.43 12.69
N ARG A 93 8.99 12.02 13.37
CA ARG A 93 8.12 10.92 12.92
C ARG A 93 7.48 11.18 11.55
N ARG A 94 7.05 12.41 11.26
CA ARG A 94 6.47 12.77 9.96
C ARG A 94 7.50 12.71 8.84
N ASP A 95 8.75 13.07 9.12
CA ASP A 95 9.82 12.97 8.13
C ASP A 95 10.16 11.49 7.87
N ILE A 96 10.23 10.65 8.91
CA ILE A 96 10.38 9.19 8.75
C ILE A 96 9.24 8.58 7.92
N MET A 97 7.99 8.92 8.23
CA MET A 97 6.83 8.37 7.49
C MET A 97 6.88 8.74 6.00
N LYS A 98 7.33 9.97 5.68
CA LYS A 98 7.53 10.37 4.29
C LYS A 98 8.70 9.65 3.64
N ILE A 99 9.80 9.42 4.35
CA ILE A 99 10.91 8.60 3.85
C ILE A 99 10.41 7.20 3.48
N LEU A 100 9.65 6.55 4.37
CA LEU A 100 9.07 5.22 4.10
C LEU A 100 8.14 5.25 2.89
N HIS A 101 7.25 6.25 2.78
CA HIS A 101 6.36 6.38 1.64
C HIS A 101 7.12 6.56 0.31
N TYR A 102 8.10 7.46 0.26
CA TYR A 102 8.90 7.65 -0.95
C TYR A 102 9.81 6.46 -1.26
N ALA A 103 10.21 5.66 -0.27
CA ALA A 103 10.91 4.41 -0.50
C ALA A 103 10.02 3.38 -1.19
N VAL A 104 8.75 3.26 -0.78
CA VAL A 104 7.75 2.42 -1.46
C VAL A 104 7.54 2.87 -2.91
N LEU A 105 7.39 4.18 -3.15
CA LEU A 105 7.25 4.72 -4.51
C LEU A 105 8.51 4.50 -5.36
N LEU A 106 9.69 4.70 -4.78
CA LEU A 106 10.96 4.45 -5.46
C LEU A 106 11.09 2.98 -5.86
N MET A 107 10.72 2.05 -4.98
CA MET A 107 10.70 0.62 -5.30
C MET A 107 9.79 0.34 -6.51
N HIS A 108 8.60 0.94 -6.55
CA HIS A 108 7.67 0.77 -7.68
C HIS A 108 8.25 1.23 -9.02
N PHE A 109 8.86 2.41 -9.07
CA PHE A 109 9.46 2.92 -10.31
C PHE A 109 10.72 2.14 -10.69
N ASN A 110 11.58 1.80 -9.72
CA ASN A 110 12.75 0.97 -9.95
C ASN A 110 12.36 -0.39 -10.52
N ASP A 111 11.32 -1.03 -9.99
CA ASP A 111 10.84 -2.34 -10.45
C ASP A 111 10.23 -2.30 -11.86
N LYS A 112 9.75 -1.14 -12.32
CA LYS A 112 9.29 -0.96 -13.70
C LYS A 112 10.47 -0.84 -14.68
N ASN A 113 11.56 -0.22 -14.25
CA ASN A 113 12.68 0.14 -15.11
C ASN A 113 13.84 -0.88 -15.05
N ALA A 114 13.98 -1.61 -13.94
CA ALA A 114 15.07 -2.55 -13.68
C ALA A 114 14.61 -4.02 -13.71
N LYS A 115 15.55 -4.92 -13.99
CA LYS A 115 15.33 -6.36 -13.80
C LYS A 115 15.31 -6.64 -12.30
N ARG A 116 14.18 -7.17 -11.81
CA ARG A 116 14.05 -7.58 -10.41
C ARG A 116 15.07 -8.68 -10.09
N GLU A 117 15.88 -8.45 -9.08
CA GLU A 117 16.70 -9.50 -8.49
C GLU A 117 15.79 -10.41 -7.65
N ASP A 118 15.86 -11.71 -7.89
CA ASP A 118 15.11 -12.68 -7.09
C ASP A 118 15.86 -12.92 -5.78
N TYR A 119 15.21 -12.61 -4.66
CA TYR A 119 15.79 -12.86 -3.35
C TYR A 119 15.46 -14.31 -2.95
N PRO A 120 16.48 -15.17 -2.73
CA PRO A 120 16.30 -16.63 -2.64
C PRO A 120 15.53 -17.15 -1.41
N ASN A 121 15.02 -16.27 -0.53
CA ASN A 121 14.38 -16.63 0.73
C ASN A 121 12.97 -16.04 0.85
N ARG A 122 12.07 -16.34 -0.09
CA ARG A 122 10.63 -16.10 0.03
C ARG A 122 9.90 -17.35 0.52
#